data_AF-A0AAD8GYR5-F1
#
_entry.id   AF-A0AAD8GYR5-F1
#
_cell.length_a   1.000
_cell.length_b   1.000
_cell.length_c   1.000
_cell.angle_alpha   90.00
_cell.angle_beta   90.00
_cell.angle_gamma   90.00
#
_symmetry.space_group_name_H-M   'P 1'
#
loop_
_entity.id
_entity.type
_entity.pdbx_description
1 polymer ?
#
loop_
_entity_poly.entity_id
_entity_poly.type
_entity_poly.pdbx_seq_one_letter_code
_entity_poly.pdbx_strand_id
1 'polypeptide(L)'
;MGCINVFKLWILMVVLSLIVLGNWEMKTVSAKKTSSSECKEEQRLGANACQSAMLNNGKKPSEACCERVRASHVECICPAITPKIAAMIDVNRVLRLVKSCGRKVPRHFKCGSIKY
;
A
#
# COMPACT_ATOMS: atom_id res chain seq x y z
N MET A 1 -15.04 -56.65 -17.73
CA MET A 1 -14.92 -55.44 -18.57
C MET A 1 -15.44 -54.14 -17.93
N GLY A 2 -16.29 -54.16 -16.88
CA GLY A 2 -16.95 -52.94 -16.37
C GLY A 2 -16.14 -52.03 -15.43
N CYS A 3 -15.20 -52.56 -14.63
CA CYS A 3 -14.48 -51.77 -13.62
C CYS A 3 -13.47 -50.78 -14.22
N ILE A 4 -12.91 -51.09 -15.39
CA ILE A 4 -11.91 -50.27 -16.09
C ILE A 4 -12.54 -48.96 -16.58
N ASN A 5 -13.79 -49.01 -17.06
CA ASN A 5 -14.52 -47.84 -17.54
C ASN A 5 -14.94 -46.92 -16.39
N VAL A 6 -15.31 -47.49 -15.24
CA VAL A 6 -15.65 -46.71 -14.03
C VAL A 6 -14.42 -46.00 -13.48
N PHE A 7 -13.26 -46.67 -13.45
CA PHE A 7 -12.01 -46.06 -13.01
C PHE A 7 -11.55 -44.94 -13.95
N LYS A 8 -11.70 -45.12 -15.27
CA LYS A 8 -11.36 -44.12 -16.29
C LYS A 8 -12.28 -42.90 -16.24
N LEU A 9 -13.58 -43.10 -15.98
CA LEU A 9 -14.54 -42.01 -15.74
C LEU A 9 -14.22 -41.26 -14.45
N TRP A 10 -13.85 -41.96 -13.38
CA TRP A 10 -13.49 -41.34 -12.11
C TRP A 10 -12.23 -40.48 -12.24
N ILE A 11 -11.20 -40.97 -12.95
CA ILE A 11 -9.99 -40.20 -13.26
C ILE A 11 -10.34 -38.95 -14.07
N LEU A 12 -11.19 -39.07 -15.09
CA LEU A 12 -11.60 -37.92 -15.91
C LEU A 12 -12.33 -36.85 -15.08
N MET A 13 -13.20 -37.26 -14.16
CA MET A 13 -13.92 -36.35 -13.26
C MET A 13 -12.98 -35.63 -12.28
N VAL A 14 -11.98 -36.35 -11.75
CA VAL A 14 -10.95 -35.76 -10.87
C VAL A 14 -10.08 -34.77 -11.64
N VAL A 15 -9.65 -35.10 -12.86
CA VAL A 15 -8.84 -34.21 -13.71
C VAL A 15 -9.64 -32.96 -14.10
N LEU A 16 -10.90 -33.09 -14.49
CA LEU A 16 -11.78 -31.95 -14.78
C LEU A 16 -11.98 -31.05 -13.55
N SER A 17 -12.16 -31.64 -12.37
CA SER A 17 -12.31 -30.89 -11.11
C SER A 17 -11.04 -30.12 -10.75
N LEU A 18 -9.85 -30.70 -10.97
CA LEU A 18 -8.56 -30.02 -10.74
C LEU A 18 -8.31 -28.87 -11.73
N ILE A 19 -8.78 -28.97 -12.98
CA ILE A 19 -8.67 -27.89 -13.97
C ILE A 19 -9.62 -26.73 -13.60
N VAL A 20 -10.85 -27.02 -13.16
CA VAL A 20 -11.82 -26.00 -12.73
C VAL A 20 -11.39 -25.30 -11.43
N LEU A 21 -10.76 -26.03 -10.50
CA LEU A 21 -10.21 -25.46 -9.26
C LEU A 21 -8.81 -24.84 -9.43
N GLY A 22 -8.07 -25.24 -10.47
CA GLY A 22 -6.72 -24.75 -10.78
C GLY A 22 -6.70 -23.36 -11.43
N ASN A 23 -7.85 -22.89 -11.92
CA ASN A 23 -8.06 -21.50 -12.37
C ASN A 23 -8.44 -20.56 -11.21
N TRP A 24 -7.86 -20.78 -10.04
CA TRP A 24 -7.67 -19.66 -9.13
C TRP A 24 -6.68 -18.72 -9.78
N GLU A 25 -7.16 -17.54 -10.12
CA GLU A 25 -6.37 -16.33 -10.32
C GLU A 25 -5.41 -16.23 -9.13
N MET A 26 -4.24 -16.83 -9.26
CA MET A 26 -3.09 -16.56 -8.44
C MET A 26 -2.80 -15.09 -8.73
N LYS A 27 -3.42 -14.20 -7.95
CA LYS A 27 -2.88 -12.86 -7.72
C LYS A 27 -1.48 -13.14 -7.25
N THR A 28 -0.57 -13.14 -8.21
CA THR A 28 0.85 -13.16 -7.96
C THR A 28 1.03 -12.16 -6.84
N VAL A 29 1.59 -12.61 -5.72
CA VAL A 29 2.34 -11.70 -4.86
C VAL A 29 3.54 -11.32 -5.70
N SER A 30 3.27 -10.52 -6.72
CA SER A 30 4.24 -9.65 -7.30
C SER A 30 4.83 -8.95 -6.08
N ALA A 31 6.15 -8.79 -6.04
CA ALA A 31 6.71 -7.60 -5.45
C ALA A 31 6.07 -6.42 -6.21
N LYS A 32 4.80 -6.14 -5.89
CA LYS A 32 3.90 -5.36 -6.72
C LYS A 32 4.38 -3.96 -6.47
N LYS A 33 5.18 -3.44 -7.40
CA LYS A 33 5.22 -2.00 -7.60
C LYS A 33 3.76 -1.58 -7.64
N THR A 34 3.29 -0.95 -6.57
CA THR A 34 1.93 -0.46 -6.46
C THR A 34 1.59 0.25 -7.77
N SER A 35 0.44 -0.11 -8.37
CA SER A 35 0.05 0.47 -9.66
C SER A 35 -0.01 1.99 -9.54
N SER A 36 0.32 2.72 -10.60
CA SER A 36 0.25 4.19 -10.62
C SER A 36 -1.13 4.72 -10.19
N SER A 37 -2.20 3.97 -10.48
CA SER A 37 -3.57 4.27 -10.05
C SER A 37 -3.78 4.13 -8.54
N GLU A 38 -3.24 3.07 -7.94
CA GLU A 38 -3.33 2.80 -6.50
C GLU A 38 -2.56 3.86 -5.70
N CYS A 39 -1.37 4.25 -6.18
CA CYS A 39 -0.59 5.32 -5.54
C CYS A 39 -1.32 6.67 -5.59
N LYS A 40 -2.04 6.99 -6.68
CA LYS A 40 -2.83 8.23 -6.76
C LYS A 40 -3.91 8.26 -5.69
N GLU A 41 -4.58 7.14 -5.46
CA GLU A 41 -5.62 7.05 -4.45
C GLU A 41 -5.03 7.10 -3.03
N GLU A 42 -3.90 6.42 -2.78
CA GLU A 42 -3.17 6.55 -1.51
C GLU A 42 -2.78 8.01 -1.22
N GLN A 43 -2.26 8.72 -2.23
CA GLN A 43 -1.90 10.13 -2.11
C GLN A 43 -3.14 11.00 -1.81
N ARG A 44 -4.25 10.77 -2.52
CA ARG A 44 -5.50 11.53 -2.34
C ARG A 44 -6.07 11.33 -0.94
N LEU A 45 -6.15 10.08 -0.48
CA LEU A 45 -6.66 9.72 0.83
C LEU A 45 -5.74 10.22 1.95
N GLY A 46 -4.42 10.10 1.78
CA GLY A 46 -3.44 10.62 2.72
C GLY A 46 -3.49 12.15 2.82
N ALA A 47 -3.54 12.86 1.69
CA ALA A 47 -3.67 14.31 1.67
C ALA A 47 -4.98 14.75 2.35
N ASN A 48 -6.11 14.16 1.99
CA ASN A 48 -7.40 14.51 2.59
C ASN A 48 -7.44 14.29 4.10
N ALA A 49 -6.93 13.15 4.57
CA ALA A 49 -6.93 12.82 6.00
C ALA A 49 -5.93 13.65 6.81
N CYS A 50 -4.75 13.96 6.25
CA CYS A 50 -3.63 14.55 6.98
C CYS A 50 -3.34 16.02 6.68
N GLN A 51 -4.03 16.66 5.73
CA GLN A 51 -3.78 18.05 5.32
C GLN A 51 -3.73 19.01 6.51
N SER A 52 -4.67 18.90 7.46
CA SER A 52 -4.72 19.76 8.65
C SER A 52 -3.55 19.57 9.61
N ALA A 53 -2.94 18.39 9.62
CA ALA A 53 -1.84 18.03 10.50
C ALA A 53 -0.47 18.30 9.87
N MET A 54 -0.39 18.39 8.53
CA MET A 54 0.82 18.71 7.77
C MET A 54 1.13 20.22 7.68
N LEU A 55 0.15 21.09 7.95
CA LEU A 55 0.38 22.54 8.01
C LEU A 55 1.34 22.91 9.16
N ASN A 56 2.09 24.01 9.01
CA ASN A 56 3.08 24.47 10.02
C ASN A 56 2.48 24.66 11.42
N ASN A 57 1.23 25.11 11.50
CA ASN A 57 0.48 25.27 12.75
C ASN A 57 -0.57 24.14 12.97
N GLY A 58 -0.34 22.97 12.36
CA GLY A 58 -1.32 21.89 12.26
C GLY A 58 -1.69 21.27 13.61
N LYS A 59 -2.92 20.76 13.72
CA LYS A 59 -3.39 20.06 14.92
C LYS A 59 -2.75 18.67 15.03
N LYS A 60 -2.93 18.00 16.18
CA LYS A 60 -2.58 16.58 16.32
C LYS A 60 -3.29 15.75 15.22
N PRO A 61 -2.65 14.71 14.67
CA PRO A 61 -3.27 13.89 13.64
C PRO A 61 -4.54 13.23 14.17
N SER A 62 -5.57 13.15 13.32
CA SER A 62 -6.76 12.32 13.58
C SER A 62 -6.39 10.84 13.48
N GLU A 63 -7.21 9.95 14.06
CA GLU A 63 -6.98 8.51 13.94
C GLU A 63 -6.97 8.06 12.47
N ALA A 64 -7.90 8.59 11.66
CA ALA A 64 -7.94 8.34 10.21
C ALA A 64 -6.64 8.76 9.50
N CYS A 65 -6.02 9.87 9.90
CA CYS A 65 -4.71 10.26 9.37
C CYS A 65 -3.63 9.26 9.79
N CYS A 66 -3.62 8.81 11.05
CA CYS A 66 -2.63 7.84 11.52
C CYS A 66 -2.81 6.46 10.87
N GLU A 67 -4.03 6.00 10.63
CA GLU A 67 -4.31 4.80 9.84
C GLU A 67 -3.69 4.90 8.45
N ARG A 68 -3.90 6.03 7.76
CA ARG A 68 -3.28 6.28 6.45
C ARG A 68 -1.77 6.30 6.53
N VAL A 69 -1.18 7.01 7.49
CA VAL A 69 0.28 7.04 7.70
C VAL A 69 0.85 5.62 7.88
N ARG A 70 0.15 4.75 8.61
CA ARG A 70 0.58 3.37 8.85
C ARG A 70 0.45 2.48 7.60
N ALA A 71 -0.64 2.65 6.86
CA ALA A 71 -0.98 1.85 5.69
C ALA A 71 -0.32 2.32 4.38
N SER A 72 0.09 3.58 4.31
CA SER A 72 0.66 4.16 3.09
C SER A 72 2.03 3.60 2.73
N HIS A 73 2.20 3.35 1.44
CA HIS A 73 3.43 2.85 0.85
C HIS A 73 4.39 4.01 0.58
N VAL A 74 5.65 3.84 0.98
CA VAL A 74 6.68 4.88 0.85
C VAL A 74 6.91 5.24 -0.61
N GLU A 75 6.92 4.24 -1.48
CA GLU A 75 7.04 4.35 -2.92
C GLU A 75 5.90 5.16 -3.58
N CYS A 76 4.72 5.22 -2.97
CA CYS A 76 3.59 6.02 -3.44
C CYS A 76 3.62 7.45 -2.90
N ILE A 77 3.97 7.63 -1.62
CA ILE A 77 3.92 8.94 -0.96
C ILE A 77 5.12 9.81 -1.34
N CYS A 78 6.33 9.25 -1.34
CA CYS A 78 7.54 10.05 -1.52
C CYS A 78 7.64 10.78 -2.86
N PRO A 79 7.23 10.21 -4.01
CA PRO A 79 7.19 10.96 -5.26
C PRO A 79 6.22 12.14 -5.25
N ALA A 80 5.16 12.09 -4.43
CA ALA A 80 4.20 13.19 -4.30
C ALA A 80 4.77 14.39 -3.52
N ILE A 81 5.79 14.16 -2.69
CA ILE A 81 6.47 15.20 -1.92
C ILE A 81 7.44 15.95 -2.85
N THR A 82 6.86 16.86 -3.62
CA THR A 82 7.59 17.76 -4.52
C THR A 82 8.31 18.86 -3.72
N PRO A 83 9.33 19.52 -4.29
CA PRO A 83 10.01 20.64 -3.64
C PRO A 83 9.07 21.76 -3.22
N LYS A 84 8.01 21.99 -4.00
CA LYS A 84 7.00 23.02 -3.73
C LYS A 84 6.23 22.72 -2.44
N ILE A 85 5.88 21.44 -2.20
CA ILE A 85 5.23 21.01 -0.96
C ILE A 85 6.23 21.03 0.19
N ALA A 86 7.45 20.55 -0.03
CA ALA A 86 8.53 20.57 0.97
C ALA A 86 8.86 22.00 1.45
N ALA A 87 8.72 23.02 0.59
CA ALA A 87 8.91 24.41 0.96
C ALA A 87 7.78 24.99 1.84
N MET A 88 6.60 24.37 1.85
CA MET A 88 5.43 24.84 2.62
C MET A 88 5.31 24.17 3.99
N ILE A 89 5.99 23.04 4.21
CA ILE A 89 5.85 22.21 5.41
C ILE A 89 7.15 22.15 6.22
N ASP A 90 7.02 22.12 7.55
CA ASP A 90 8.14 21.79 8.43
C ASP A 90 8.39 20.27 8.43
N VAL A 91 9.51 19.88 7.81
CA VAL A 91 9.99 18.48 7.75
C VAL A 91 10.04 17.84 9.14
N ASN A 92 10.56 18.54 10.15
CA ASN A 92 10.66 18.01 11.52
C ASN A 92 9.28 17.81 12.14
N ARG A 93 8.29 18.63 11.77
CA ARG A 93 6.91 18.44 12.22
C ARG A 93 6.28 17.21 11.57
N VAL A 94 6.42 17.05 10.26
CA VAL A 94 5.92 15.87 9.52
C VAL A 94 6.52 14.59 10.09
N LEU A 95 7.82 14.58 10.37
CA LEU A 95 8.49 13.42 10.97
C LEU A 95 7.98 13.11 12.38
N ARG A 96 7.73 14.14 13.20
CA ARG A 96 7.12 13.95 14.52
C ARG A 96 5.71 13.40 14.41
N LEU A 97 4.92 13.85 13.43
CA LEU A 97 3.58 13.33 13.16
C LEU A 97 3.66 11.83 12.81
N VAL A 98 4.51 11.46 11.85
CA VAL A 98 4.68 10.06 11.43
C VAL A 98 5.11 9.17 12.60
N LYS A 99 6.05 9.65 13.43
CA LYS A 99 6.47 8.96 14.65
C LYS A 99 5.36 8.87 15.69
N SER A 100 4.58 9.93 15.88
CA SER A 100 3.44 9.93 16.82
C SER A 100 2.32 8.96 16.41
N CYS A 101 2.17 8.72 15.10
CA CYS A 101 1.28 7.67 14.60
C CYS A 101 1.87 6.27 14.76
N GLY A 102 3.08 6.11 15.31
CA GLY A 102 3.71 4.82 15.58
C GLY A 102 4.52 4.24 14.42
N ARG A 103 4.76 5.01 13.35
CA ARG A 103 5.58 4.54 12.23
C ARG A 103 7.05 4.88 12.45
N LYS A 104 7.91 3.87 12.37
CA LYS A 104 9.35 4.04 12.50
C LYS A 104 9.90 4.67 11.22
N VAL A 105 10.66 5.76 11.37
CA VAL A 105 11.38 6.40 10.26
C VAL A 105 12.88 6.17 10.50
N PRO A 106 13.58 5.48 9.59
CA PRO A 106 15.03 5.30 9.67
C PRO A 106 15.78 6.64 9.72
N ARG A 107 16.98 6.63 10.31
CA ARG A 107 17.93 7.75 10.17
C ARG A 107 18.41 7.82 8.72
N HIS A 108 18.61 9.02 8.17
CA HIS A 108 19.03 9.25 6.78
C HIS A 108 17.97 8.84 5.73
N PHE A 109 16.70 9.00 6.08
CA PHE A 109 15.59 8.67 5.19
C PHE A 109 15.38 9.77 4.15
N LYS A 110 15.27 9.36 2.87
CA LYS A 110 15.00 10.26 1.75
C LYS A 110 13.59 10.00 1.24
N CYS A 111 12.80 11.05 1.11
CA CYS A 111 11.43 10.98 0.63
C CYS A 111 11.14 12.13 -0.32
N GLY A 112 11.19 11.85 -1.63
CA GLY A 112 11.09 12.89 -2.65
C GLY A 112 12.20 13.91 -2.48
N SER A 113 11.84 15.18 -2.30
CA SER A 113 12.79 16.28 -2.08
C SER A 113 13.23 16.46 -0.62
N ILE A 114 12.65 15.71 0.32
CA ILE A 114 12.99 15.78 1.75
C ILE A 114 14.11 14.80 2.08
N LYS A 115 15.10 15.27 2.85
CA LYS A 115 16.15 14.46 3.46
C LYS A 115 16.07 14.61 4.98
N TYR A 116 15.96 13.50 5.71
CA TYR A 116 15.94 13.42 7.17
C TYR A 116 17.17 12.74 7.72
#